data_AF-A0A7M4DZA4-F1
#
_entry.id   AF-A0A7M4DZA4-F1
#
_cell.length_a   1.000
_cell.length_b   1.000
_cell.length_c   1.000
_cell.angle_alpha   90.00
_cell.angle_beta   90.00
_cell.angle_gamma   90.00
#
_symmetry.space_group_name_H-M   'P 1'
#
loop_
_entity.id
_entity.type
_entity.pdbx_description
1 polymer ?
#
loop_
_entity_poly.entity_id
_entity_poly.type
_entity_poly.pdbx_seq_one_letter_code
_entity_poly.pdbx_strand_id
1 'polypeptide(L)'
;MLPIWFTSNLDIVATYIQDPNEDCLYLNIYIPTEDGESSAKKQGEDLADNDGDEDEDIRDSGAKPVMVYIHGGSYMEGTGNMIDGSVLASYGNVIVITLNYRVGVLGFLSTGDQAAKGNYGLLDQIQALRWVSENIAFFGGDPLRITVFGSGIGASCVSLLTLSHHSEGLFQRAIIQSGSALSSWAVNYQPVKYTSMLADKVGCNVLDTVDMVDCLRQKSAKELVEQDIQPARYHVAFGPVIDGDVIPDDPEILMEQGEFLNYDIMLGVNQGEGLKFVEGVVDPEDGVSGSDFDYSVSNFTGLTATTLRHAARPWWPSSPTTSGWSPRW
;
A
#
# COMPACT_ATOMS: atom_id res chain seq x y z
N MET A 1 -0.76 -7.29 -9.09
CA MET A 1 -1.48 -8.52 -8.73
C MET A 1 -2.47 -8.14 -7.63
N LEU A 2 -3.76 -8.39 -7.83
CA LEU A 2 -4.80 -8.01 -6.87
C LEU A 2 -4.90 -9.08 -5.78
N PRO A 3 -5.11 -8.72 -4.51
CA PRO A 3 -5.42 -9.70 -3.48
C PRO A 3 -6.62 -10.57 -3.89
N ILE A 4 -6.62 -11.85 -3.53
CA ILE A 4 -7.69 -12.80 -3.93
C ILE A 4 -9.07 -12.27 -3.53
N TRP A 5 -9.18 -11.67 -2.34
CA TRP A 5 -10.41 -11.05 -1.84
C TRP A 5 -10.93 -9.90 -2.73
N PHE A 6 -10.03 -9.21 -3.45
CA PHE A 6 -10.37 -8.17 -4.42
C PHE A 6 -10.91 -8.79 -5.71
N THR A 7 -10.25 -9.83 -6.23
CA THR A 7 -10.67 -10.51 -7.47
C THR A 7 -11.96 -11.32 -7.35
N SER A 8 -12.27 -11.82 -6.14
CA SER A 8 -13.49 -12.59 -5.88
C SER A 8 -14.72 -11.72 -5.63
N ASN A 9 -14.56 -10.40 -5.53
CA ASN A 9 -15.65 -9.46 -5.21
C ASN A 9 -15.70 -8.29 -6.21
N LEU A 10 -15.40 -8.54 -7.48
CA LEU A 10 -15.45 -7.51 -8.53
C LEU A 10 -16.79 -6.77 -8.58
N ASP A 11 -17.90 -7.47 -8.32
CA ASP A 11 -19.24 -6.87 -8.27
C ASP A 11 -19.39 -5.86 -7.12
N ILE A 12 -18.75 -6.12 -5.97
CA ILE A 12 -18.73 -5.20 -4.82
C ILE A 12 -17.80 -4.03 -5.12
N VAL A 13 -16.62 -4.28 -5.68
CA VAL A 13 -15.70 -3.20 -6.08
C VAL A 13 -16.38 -2.27 -7.09
N ALA A 14 -17.14 -2.83 -8.03
CA ALA A 14 -17.87 -2.08 -9.03
C ALA A 14 -18.94 -1.15 -8.44
N THR A 15 -19.53 -1.44 -7.27
CA THR A 15 -20.48 -0.52 -6.63
C THR A 15 -19.80 0.69 -5.99
N TYR A 16 -18.54 0.57 -5.59
CA TYR A 16 -17.76 1.69 -5.01
C TYR A 16 -17.13 2.61 -6.06
N ILE A 17 -17.03 2.19 -7.33
CA ILE A 17 -16.31 2.91 -8.40
C ILE A 17 -17.27 3.35 -9.52
N GLN A 18 -18.57 3.51 -9.23
CA GLN A 18 -19.56 3.85 -10.27
C GLN A 18 -19.48 5.30 -10.78
N ASP A 19 -18.93 6.21 -9.97
CA ASP A 19 -18.85 7.64 -10.28
C ASP A 19 -17.40 8.16 -10.16
N PRO A 20 -16.49 7.77 -11.07
CA PRO A 20 -15.11 8.21 -11.02
C PRO A 20 -14.97 9.68 -11.45
N ASN A 21 -14.19 10.45 -10.69
CA ASN A 21 -13.87 11.85 -10.99
C ASN A 21 -12.37 12.11 -10.80
N GLU A 22 -11.80 13.07 -11.53
CA GLU A 22 -10.42 13.54 -11.29
C GLU A 22 -10.32 14.29 -9.96
N ASP A 23 -11.41 14.93 -9.53
CA ASP A 23 -11.59 15.43 -8.18
C ASP A 23 -11.87 14.25 -7.23
N CYS A 24 -10.80 13.61 -6.76
CA CYS A 24 -10.88 12.39 -5.94
C CYS A 24 -10.02 12.42 -4.68
N LEU A 25 -9.32 13.51 -4.39
CA LEU A 25 -8.38 13.62 -3.27
C LEU A 25 -9.12 13.85 -1.94
N TYR A 26 -9.79 12.81 -1.47
CA TYR A 26 -10.57 12.78 -0.22
C TYR A 26 -10.06 11.69 0.72
N LEU A 27 -10.34 11.86 2.01
CA LEU A 27 -10.12 10.86 3.04
C LEU A 27 -11.36 10.70 3.93
N ASN A 28 -11.52 9.52 4.50
CA ASN A 28 -12.58 9.17 5.45
C ASN A 28 -11.96 9.00 6.84
N ILE A 29 -12.62 9.50 7.88
CA ILE A 29 -12.14 9.41 9.27
C ILE A 29 -13.18 8.65 10.10
N TYR A 30 -12.74 7.57 10.75
CA TYR A 30 -13.53 6.74 11.64
C TYR A 30 -13.04 6.95 13.07
N ILE A 31 -13.88 7.53 13.91
CA ILE A 31 -13.54 7.93 15.27
C ILE A 31 -14.36 7.08 16.24
N PRO A 32 -13.73 6.33 17.15
CA PRO A 32 -14.46 5.56 18.14
C PRO A 32 -15.10 6.50 19.16
N THR A 33 -16.39 6.32 19.41
CA THR A 33 -17.05 6.94 20.56
C THR A 33 -16.88 6.04 21.76
N GLU A 34 -16.45 6.60 22.89
CA GLU A 34 -16.51 5.89 24.17
C GLU A 34 -17.98 5.60 24.52
N ASP A 35 -18.24 4.40 25.04
CA ASP A 35 -19.56 4.05 25.58
C ASP A 35 -19.94 5.10 26.64
N GLY A 36 -21.14 5.66 26.49
CA GLY A 36 -21.61 6.81 27.26
C GLY A 36 -21.52 6.66 28.78
N GLU A 37 -21.37 7.81 29.45
CA GLU A 37 -21.77 8.05 30.84
C GLU A 37 -21.09 7.23 31.96
N SER A 38 -19.76 7.11 31.97
CA SER A 38 -19.05 6.75 33.21
C SER A 38 -17.92 7.68 33.65
N SER A 39 -17.63 8.73 32.88
CA SER A 39 -16.67 9.79 33.26
C SER A 39 -17.36 11.07 33.73
N ALA A 40 -18.58 10.96 34.28
CA ALA A 40 -19.12 12.00 35.13
C ALA A 40 -18.29 12.02 36.42
N LYS A 41 -17.31 12.94 36.46
CA LYS A 41 -16.59 13.42 37.64
C LYS A 41 -17.22 12.95 38.97
N LYS A 42 -16.70 11.88 39.57
CA LYS A 42 -16.72 11.75 41.03
C LYS A 42 -15.64 12.68 41.59
N GLN A 43 -15.97 13.97 41.68
CA GLN A 43 -15.42 14.80 42.75
C GLN A 43 -16.08 14.32 44.04
N GLY A 44 -15.31 13.68 44.93
CA GLY A 44 -15.81 13.28 46.24
C GLY A 44 -14.93 12.28 46.98
N GLU A 45 -13.95 12.83 47.71
CA GLU A 45 -13.43 12.38 49.01
C GLU A 45 -12.55 11.11 49.10
N ASP A 46 -11.25 11.37 49.36
CA ASP A 46 -10.29 10.70 50.23
C ASP A 46 -10.59 9.27 50.74
N LEU A 47 -9.63 8.35 50.52
CA LEU A 47 -8.84 7.63 51.54
C LEU A 47 -7.89 6.61 50.89
N ALA A 48 -6.69 6.48 51.48
CA ALA A 48 -5.52 5.75 50.99
C ALA A 48 -5.69 4.22 50.89
N ASP A 49 -5.02 3.59 49.92
CA ASP A 49 -3.89 2.69 50.16
C ASP A 49 -3.19 2.32 48.84
N ASN A 50 -1.87 2.23 48.89
CA ASN A 50 -0.95 2.02 47.78
C ASN A 50 -0.65 0.52 47.71
N ASP A 51 -1.03 -0.19 46.64
CA ASP A 51 -0.47 -1.51 46.27
C ASP A 51 -0.89 -1.92 44.85
N GLY A 52 0.09 -2.15 43.97
CA GLY A 52 0.04 -3.14 42.89
C GLY A 52 -0.57 -2.72 41.55
N ASP A 53 0.31 -2.67 40.54
CA ASP A 53 0.03 -2.77 39.10
C ASP A 53 -0.93 -1.71 38.51
N GLU A 54 -0.34 -0.57 38.14
CA GLU A 54 -0.94 0.31 37.13
C GLU A 54 -0.93 -0.41 35.78
N ASP A 55 -1.91 -1.29 35.56
CA ASP A 55 -2.41 -1.56 34.23
C ASP A 55 -2.88 -0.21 33.67
N GLU A 56 -2.02 0.48 32.91
CA GLU A 56 -2.43 1.64 32.11
C GLU A 56 -3.62 1.20 31.25
N ASP A 57 -4.82 1.53 31.71
CA ASP A 57 -6.05 1.23 31.01
C ASP A 57 -5.94 1.88 29.63
N ILE A 58 -5.87 1.07 28.57
CA ILE A 58 -5.77 1.49 27.14
C ILE A 58 -6.98 2.40 26.75
N ARG A 59 -7.94 2.53 27.65
CA ARG A 59 -9.09 3.44 27.61
C ARG A 59 -8.80 4.81 28.22
N ASP A 60 -7.54 5.21 28.33
CA ASP A 60 -7.18 6.57 28.72
C ASP A 60 -7.86 7.59 27.79
N SER A 61 -8.44 8.61 28.42
CA SER A 61 -9.15 9.75 27.81
C SER A 61 -8.24 10.69 26.99
N GLY A 62 -7.00 10.26 26.73
CA GLY A 62 -5.99 10.96 25.95
C GLY A 62 -6.21 10.90 24.43
N ALA A 63 -5.38 11.65 23.70
CA ALA A 63 -5.40 11.65 22.24
C ALA A 63 -5.12 10.24 21.70
N LYS A 64 -5.99 9.71 20.83
CA LYS A 64 -5.97 8.30 20.40
C LYS A 64 -4.93 8.03 19.32
N PRO A 65 -4.30 6.84 19.25
CA PRO A 65 -3.45 6.46 18.11
C PRO A 65 -4.22 6.54 16.79
N VAL A 66 -3.51 6.83 15.70
CA VAL A 66 -4.09 7.01 14.38
C VAL A 66 -3.54 5.97 13.42
N MET A 67 -4.42 5.24 12.74
CA MET A 67 -4.07 4.25 11.73
C MET A 67 -4.52 4.70 10.35
N VAL A 68 -3.59 4.97 9.45
CA VAL A 68 -3.85 5.46 8.09
C VAL A 68 -3.68 4.33 7.08
N TYR A 69 -4.79 3.92 6.46
CA TYR A 69 -4.83 2.84 5.48
C TYR A 69 -4.59 3.34 4.05
N ILE A 70 -3.62 2.74 3.38
CA ILE A 70 -3.37 2.93 1.95
C ILE A 70 -3.86 1.69 1.20
N HIS A 71 -4.87 1.89 0.35
CA HIS A 71 -5.43 0.80 -0.46
C HIS A 71 -4.47 0.38 -1.58
N GLY A 72 -4.58 -0.89 -1.98
CA GLY A 72 -3.95 -1.42 -3.19
C GLY A 72 -4.84 -1.29 -4.43
N GLY A 73 -4.54 -2.08 -5.46
CA GLY A 73 -5.25 -2.06 -6.75
C GLY A 73 -4.33 -1.95 -7.97
N SER A 74 -3.17 -2.63 -7.93
CA SER A 74 -2.19 -2.61 -9.04
C SER A 74 -1.70 -1.21 -9.45
N TYR A 75 -1.87 -0.19 -8.60
CA TYR A 75 -1.73 1.25 -8.89
C TYR A 75 -2.72 1.80 -9.92
N MET A 76 -3.58 0.98 -10.53
CA MET A 76 -4.47 1.36 -11.63
C MET A 76 -5.91 1.59 -11.18
N GLU A 77 -6.29 1.02 -10.04
CA GLU A 77 -7.66 1.01 -9.54
C GLU A 77 -7.69 0.97 -8.01
N GLY A 78 -8.90 0.95 -7.43
CA GLY A 78 -9.13 0.91 -5.99
C GLY A 78 -9.59 2.25 -5.43
N THR A 79 -10.08 2.21 -4.19
CA THR A 79 -10.52 3.38 -3.44
C THR A 79 -10.43 3.10 -1.95
N GLY A 80 -10.10 4.08 -1.12
CA GLY A 80 -10.16 3.96 0.33
C GLY A 80 -11.57 3.62 0.86
N ASN A 81 -12.61 3.93 0.09
CA ASN A 81 -14.01 3.73 0.47
C ASN A 81 -14.40 2.25 0.59
N MET A 82 -13.62 1.34 0.01
CA MET A 82 -13.86 -0.10 0.05
C MET A 82 -13.59 -0.72 1.43
N ILE A 83 -12.88 0.00 2.30
CA ILE A 83 -12.54 -0.46 3.64
C ILE A 83 -13.35 0.35 4.65
N ASP A 84 -14.22 -0.34 5.38
CA ASP A 84 -14.93 0.23 6.52
C ASP A 84 -14.01 0.17 7.77
N GLY A 85 -13.57 1.34 8.23
CA GLY A 85 -12.72 1.48 9.41
C GLY A 85 -13.45 1.33 10.75
N SER A 86 -14.80 1.24 10.76
CA SER A 86 -15.61 1.33 11.99
C SER A 86 -15.28 0.24 13.02
N VAL A 87 -15.14 -1.01 12.59
CA VAL A 87 -14.86 -2.14 13.49
C VAL A 87 -13.48 -2.00 14.11
N LEU A 88 -12.45 -1.68 13.31
CA LEU A 88 -11.09 -1.50 13.81
C LEU A 88 -11.00 -0.30 14.75
N ALA A 89 -11.68 0.81 14.42
CA ALA A 89 -11.72 1.99 15.26
C ALA A 89 -12.34 1.69 16.62
N SER A 90 -13.54 1.07 16.63
CA SER A 90 -14.27 0.73 17.85
C SER A 90 -13.55 -0.32 18.70
N TYR A 91 -13.08 -1.41 18.09
CA TYR A 91 -12.45 -2.51 18.82
C TYR A 91 -11.06 -2.13 19.33
N GLY A 92 -10.26 -1.44 18.52
CA GLY A 92 -8.89 -1.05 18.85
C GLY A 92 -8.79 0.24 19.67
N ASN A 93 -9.89 0.97 19.87
CA ASN A 93 -9.89 2.32 20.45
C ASN A 93 -8.87 3.25 19.75
N VAL A 94 -8.84 3.21 18.42
CA VAL A 94 -7.95 4.01 17.55
C VAL A 94 -8.75 4.81 16.54
N ILE A 95 -8.21 5.91 16.05
CA ILE A 95 -8.78 6.57 14.86
C ILE A 95 -8.29 5.84 13.63
N VAL A 96 -9.20 5.46 12.74
CA VAL A 96 -8.85 4.85 11.44
C VAL A 96 -9.13 5.87 10.34
N ILE A 97 -8.19 6.00 9.41
CA ILE A 97 -8.32 6.86 8.24
C ILE A 97 -8.14 6.01 7.00
N THR A 98 -9.03 6.14 6.03
CA THR A 98 -8.82 5.62 4.67
C THR A 98 -8.74 6.80 3.72
N LEU A 99 -7.89 6.72 2.69
CA LEU A 99 -7.68 7.84 1.77
C LEU A 99 -7.77 7.38 0.32
N ASN A 100 -8.07 8.32 -0.57
CA ASN A 100 -7.94 8.17 -2.01
C ASN A 100 -6.72 8.95 -2.50
N TYR A 101 -5.99 8.37 -3.43
CA TYR A 101 -4.86 8.98 -4.12
C TYR A 101 -5.02 8.77 -5.63
N ARG A 102 -4.40 9.61 -6.47
CA ARG A 102 -4.48 9.41 -7.92
C ARG A 102 -3.85 8.07 -8.32
N VAL A 103 -4.57 7.35 -9.18
CA VAL A 103 -4.16 6.04 -9.72
C VAL A 103 -3.89 6.13 -11.23
N GLY A 104 -3.23 5.10 -11.77
CA GLY A 104 -2.95 4.89 -13.18
C GLY A 104 -2.17 6.02 -13.82
N VAL A 105 -2.60 6.40 -15.03
CA VAL A 105 -1.99 7.48 -15.81
C VAL A 105 -1.94 8.79 -15.01
N LEU A 106 -3.04 9.15 -14.34
CA LEU A 106 -3.15 10.43 -13.62
C LEU A 106 -2.28 10.47 -12.36
N GLY A 107 -2.01 9.31 -11.76
CA GLY A 107 -1.18 9.19 -10.56
C GLY A 107 0.31 9.00 -10.85
N PHE A 108 0.67 8.40 -11.97
CA PHE A 108 2.01 7.83 -12.13
C PHE A 108 2.64 8.02 -13.52
N LEU A 109 2.02 8.80 -14.42
CA LEU A 109 2.66 9.14 -15.70
C LEU A 109 3.97 9.88 -15.47
N SER A 110 5.02 9.42 -16.14
CA SER A 110 6.34 10.04 -16.10
C SER A 110 7.00 10.03 -17.48
N THR A 111 7.63 11.14 -17.84
CA THR A 111 8.43 11.29 -19.07
C THR A 111 9.90 10.94 -18.85
N GLY A 112 10.30 10.57 -17.62
CA GLY A 112 11.70 10.31 -17.26
C GLY A 112 12.58 11.57 -17.25
N ASP A 113 11.96 12.75 -17.31
CA ASP A 113 12.61 14.05 -17.26
C ASP A 113 11.76 15.05 -16.44
N GLN A 114 12.02 16.35 -16.59
CA GLN A 114 11.35 17.38 -15.80
C GLN A 114 9.93 17.74 -16.29
N ALA A 115 9.49 17.28 -17.48
CA ALA A 115 8.16 17.62 -18.00
C ALA A 115 7.03 16.97 -17.18
N ALA A 116 7.23 15.70 -16.80
CA ALA A 116 6.40 14.96 -15.87
C ALA A 116 7.29 13.98 -15.08
N LYS A 117 7.62 14.34 -13.83
CA LYS A 117 8.50 13.51 -12.99
C LYS A 117 7.85 12.18 -12.59
N GLY A 118 6.53 12.17 -12.39
CA GLY A 118 5.79 11.01 -11.89
C GLY A 118 5.47 11.13 -10.39
N ASN A 119 5.18 9.98 -9.76
CA ASN A 119 4.94 9.85 -8.32
C ASN A 119 3.81 10.72 -7.73
N TYR A 120 2.89 11.24 -8.55
CA TYR A 120 1.79 12.07 -8.08
C TYR A 120 0.88 11.36 -7.07
N GLY A 121 0.63 10.06 -7.26
CA GLY A 121 -0.12 9.25 -6.31
C GLY A 121 0.60 9.06 -4.96
N LEU A 122 1.94 9.00 -4.94
CA LEU A 122 2.71 9.01 -3.68
C LEU A 122 2.68 10.38 -3.02
N LEU A 123 2.80 11.45 -3.81
CA LEU A 123 2.68 12.83 -3.32
C LEU A 123 1.30 13.10 -2.72
N ASP A 124 0.24 12.54 -3.28
CA ASP A 124 -1.11 12.62 -2.71
C ASP A 124 -1.18 11.92 -1.33
N GLN A 125 -0.56 10.74 -1.20
CA GLN A 125 -0.46 10.04 0.08
C GLN A 125 0.34 10.84 1.11
N ILE A 126 1.47 11.43 0.71
CA ILE A 126 2.29 12.31 1.55
C ILE A 126 1.48 13.54 1.98
N GLN A 127 0.73 14.16 1.06
CA GLN A 127 -0.13 15.31 1.36
C GLN A 127 -1.26 14.95 2.33
N ALA A 128 -1.86 13.77 2.18
CA ALA A 128 -2.84 13.25 3.13
C ALA A 128 -2.20 13.04 4.51
N LEU A 129 -1.00 12.46 4.59
CA LEU A 129 -0.27 12.29 5.86
C LEU A 129 0.10 13.63 6.52
N ARG A 130 0.50 14.65 5.74
CA ARG A 130 0.68 16.02 6.24
C ARG A 130 -0.61 16.56 6.83
N TRP A 131 -1.72 16.44 6.10
CA TRP A 131 -3.02 16.88 6.58
C TRP A 131 -3.40 16.17 7.89
N VAL A 132 -3.20 14.85 7.98
CA VAL A 132 -3.46 14.08 9.19
C VAL A 132 -2.58 14.57 10.34
N SER A 133 -1.28 14.72 10.13
CA SER A 133 -0.35 15.23 11.15
C SER A 133 -0.76 16.60 11.70
N GLU A 134 -1.23 17.50 10.82
CA GLU A 134 -1.61 18.87 11.20
C GLU A 134 -3.02 18.98 11.82
N ASN A 135 -3.94 18.06 11.49
CA ASN A 135 -5.36 18.23 11.79
C ASN A 135 -5.95 17.15 12.71
N ILE A 136 -5.32 15.97 12.85
CA ILE A 136 -5.98 14.84 13.52
C ILE A 136 -6.23 15.08 15.02
N ALA A 137 -5.49 16.01 15.63
CA ALA A 137 -5.73 16.47 17.00
C ALA A 137 -7.14 17.07 17.18
N PHE A 138 -7.72 17.71 16.15
CA PHE A 138 -9.10 18.22 16.20
C PHE A 138 -10.16 17.11 16.27
N PHE A 139 -9.79 15.88 15.91
CA PHE A 139 -10.63 14.69 15.95
C PHE A 139 -10.32 13.81 17.17
N GLY A 140 -9.48 14.30 18.10
CA GLY A 140 -9.03 13.54 19.27
C GLY A 140 -7.92 12.53 18.99
N GLY A 141 -7.24 12.64 17.85
CA GLY A 141 -6.10 11.79 17.51
C GLY A 141 -4.76 12.38 17.94
N ASP A 142 -3.77 11.51 18.12
CA ASP A 142 -2.41 11.88 18.49
C ASP A 142 -1.51 11.92 17.23
N PRO A 143 -1.04 13.11 16.80
CA PRO A 143 -0.19 13.24 15.62
C PRO A 143 1.21 12.64 15.81
N LEU A 144 1.60 12.31 17.06
CA LEU A 144 2.86 11.62 17.38
C LEU A 144 2.73 10.10 17.40
N ARG A 145 1.52 9.57 17.15
CA ARG A 145 1.23 8.12 17.11
C ARG A 145 0.43 7.74 15.87
N ILE A 146 0.95 8.13 14.71
CA ILE A 146 0.47 7.75 13.40
C ILE A 146 1.19 6.48 12.92
N THR A 147 0.38 5.47 12.60
CA THR A 147 0.79 4.22 11.96
C THR A 147 0.21 4.17 10.56
N VAL A 148 1.05 4.01 9.53
CA VAL A 148 0.58 3.82 8.15
C VAL A 148 0.58 2.33 7.83
N PHE A 149 -0.49 1.85 7.21
CA PHE A 149 -0.59 0.45 6.85
C PHE A 149 -1.28 0.22 5.51
N GLY A 150 -0.97 -0.89 4.86
CA GLY A 150 -1.52 -1.22 3.56
C GLY A 150 -1.31 -2.68 3.21
N SER A 151 -2.01 -3.14 2.17
CA SER A 151 -1.90 -4.51 1.68
C SER A 151 -1.59 -4.57 0.17
N GLY A 152 -0.74 -5.51 -0.24
CA GLY A 152 -0.34 -5.69 -1.63
C GLY A 152 0.35 -4.44 -2.15
N ILE A 153 -0.23 -3.79 -3.17
CA ILE A 153 0.28 -2.50 -3.66
C ILE A 153 0.23 -1.40 -2.60
N GLY A 154 -0.79 -1.39 -1.73
CA GLY A 154 -0.83 -0.45 -0.62
C GLY A 154 0.36 -0.65 0.32
N ALA A 155 0.80 -1.90 0.53
CA ALA A 155 2.00 -2.21 1.29
C ALA A 155 3.29 -1.78 0.55
N SER A 156 3.35 -1.91 -0.78
CA SER A 156 4.43 -1.33 -1.58
C SER A 156 4.49 0.19 -1.46
N CYS A 157 3.36 0.89 -1.47
CA CYS A 157 3.29 2.33 -1.17
C CYS A 157 3.85 2.64 0.21
N VAL A 158 3.40 1.94 1.26
CA VAL A 158 3.90 2.12 2.64
C VAL A 158 5.42 1.92 2.69
N SER A 159 5.93 0.86 2.06
CA SER A 159 7.37 0.58 1.97
C SER A 159 8.15 1.65 1.21
N LEU A 160 7.55 2.30 0.20
CA LEU A 160 8.19 3.40 -0.53
C LEU A 160 8.16 4.69 0.29
N LEU A 161 7.07 4.95 1.02
CA LEU A 161 6.94 6.10 1.91
C LEU A 161 7.99 6.06 3.03
N THR A 162 8.32 4.89 3.57
CA THR A 162 9.41 4.74 4.56
C THR A 162 10.81 5.02 4.00
N LEU A 163 10.96 5.06 2.67
CA LEU A 163 12.24 5.35 1.99
C LEU A 163 12.30 6.77 1.42
N SER A 164 11.20 7.53 1.54
CA SER A 164 11.12 8.89 1.01
C SER A 164 11.40 9.92 2.09
N HIS A 165 12.35 10.81 1.83
CA HIS A 165 12.65 11.95 2.72
C HIS A 165 11.45 12.90 2.88
N HIS A 166 10.51 12.92 1.93
CA HIS A 166 9.28 13.72 2.02
C HIS A 166 8.30 13.24 3.09
N SER A 167 8.47 12.01 3.57
CA SER A 167 7.62 11.37 4.59
C SER A 167 8.14 11.55 6.02
N GLU A 168 9.37 12.05 6.17
CA GLU A 168 10.02 12.17 7.48
C GLU A 168 9.17 12.99 8.46
N GLY A 169 8.97 12.44 9.66
CA GLY A 169 8.19 13.08 10.72
C GLY A 169 6.67 13.04 10.52
N LEU A 170 6.15 12.52 9.39
CA LEU A 170 4.71 12.44 9.14
C LEU A 170 4.04 11.23 9.80
N PHE A 171 4.80 10.16 10.05
CA PHE A 171 4.34 8.98 10.77
C PHE A 171 5.51 8.30 11.49
N GLN A 172 5.20 7.41 12.43
CA GLN A 172 6.21 6.77 13.29
C GLN A 172 6.29 5.26 13.07
N ARG A 173 5.22 4.64 12.55
CA ARG A 173 5.13 3.19 12.41
C ARG A 173 4.55 2.78 11.06
N ALA A 174 4.98 1.62 10.56
CA ALA A 174 4.51 1.06 9.31
C ALA A 174 4.09 -0.41 9.47
N ILE A 175 2.95 -0.78 8.87
CA ILE A 175 2.52 -2.18 8.74
C ILE A 175 2.41 -2.54 7.26
N ILE A 176 3.26 -3.46 6.81
CA ILE A 176 3.49 -3.81 5.40
C ILE A 176 2.98 -5.23 5.15
N GLN A 177 1.73 -5.35 4.68
CA GLN A 177 1.06 -6.64 4.52
C GLN A 177 1.17 -7.14 3.07
N SER A 178 1.92 -8.23 2.83
CA SER A 178 1.95 -8.91 1.52
C SER A 178 2.41 -8.03 0.34
N GLY A 179 3.35 -7.13 0.58
CA GLY A 179 3.94 -6.27 -0.46
C GLY A 179 5.26 -5.67 0.01
N SER A 180 6.02 -5.10 -0.92
CA SER A 180 7.33 -4.48 -0.64
C SER A 180 7.71 -3.54 -1.79
N ALA A 181 8.54 -2.54 -1.51
CA ALA A 181 9.17 -1.71 -2.54
C ALA A 181 10.12 -2.50 -3.47
N LEU A 182 10.55 -3.71 -3.08
CA LEU A 182 11.46 -4.57 -3.85
C LEU A 182 10.74 -5.52 -4.83
N SER A 183 9.41 -5.50 -4.87
CA SER A 183 8.67 -6.37 -5.80
C SER A 183 8.83 -5.88 -7.25
N SER A 184 8.88 -6.79 -8.22
CA SER A 184 9.00 -6.43 -9.66
C SER A 184 7.90 -5.50 -10.19
N TRP A 185 6.75 -5.49 -9.50
CA TRP A 185 5.59 -4.65 -9.79
C TRP A 185 5.48 -3.42 -8.89
N ALA A 186 6.44 -3.16 -8.00
CA ALA A 186 6.39 -2.03 -7.08
C ALA A 186 6.82 -0.72 -7.75
N VAL A 187 7.83 -0.78 -8.63
CA VAL A 187 8.44 0.36 -9.32
C VAL A 187 8.41 0.12 -10.83
N ASN A 188 8.16 1.19 -11.59
CA ASN A 188 8.26 1.23 -13.03
C ASN A 188 9.63 1.75 -13.46
N TYR A 189 10.48 0.86 -13.97
CA TYR A 189 11.80 1.19 -14.49
C TYR A 189 11.81 1.66 -15.96
N GLN A 190 10.65 1.66 -16.63
CA GLN A 190 10.53 2.04 -18.05
C GLN A 190 9.41 3.09 -18.30
N PRO A 191 9.33 4.18 -17.52
CA PRO A 191 8.21 5.14 -17.63
C PRO A 191 8.12 5.78 -19.02
N VAL A 192 9.26 6.16 -19.61
CA VAL A 192 9.33 6.78 -20.94
C VAL A 192 8.64 5.92 -22.02
N LYS A 193 8.84 4.61 -21.95
CA LYS A 193 8.26 3.64 -22.89
C LYS A 193 6.74 3.65 -22.81
N TYR A 194 6.18 3.54 -21.60
CA TYR A 194 4.73 3.46 -21.39
C TYR A 194 4.03 4.80 -21.66
N THR A 195 4.65 5.91 -21.29
CA THR A 195 4.15 7.26 -21.60
C THR A 195 4.14 7.53 -23.10
N SER A 196 5.18 7.12 -23.84
CA SER A 196 5.21 7.27 -25.30
C SER A 196 4.11 6.45 -25.99
N MET A 197 3.88 5.21 -25.56
CA MET A 197 2.80 4.37 -26.09
C MET A 197 1.41 4.96 -25.82
N LEU A 198 1.21 5.57 -24.64
CA LEU A 198 -0.04 6.28 -24.35
C LEU A 198 -0.20 7.50 -25.26
N ALA A 199 0.85 8.34 -25.37
CA ALA A 199 0.85 9.53 -26.22
C ALA A 199 0.54 9.19 -27.68
N ASP A 200 1.08 8.09 -28.21
CA ASP A 200 0.73 7.56 -29.53
C ASP A 200 -0.77 7.27 -29.66
N LYS A 201 -1.34 6.55 -28.69
CA LYS A 201 -2.75 6.12 -28.74
C LYS A 201 -3.74 7.27 -28.69
N VAL A 202 -3.40 8.36 -28.01
CA VAL A 202 -4.28 9.54 -27.87
C VAL A 202 -3.90 10.69 -28.83
N GLY A 203 -2.94 10.48 -29.73
CA GLY A 203 -2.54 11.47 -30.72
C GLY A 203 -1.74 12.66 -30.15
N CYS A 204 -0.98 12.43 -29.08
CA CYS A 204 -0.07 13.38 -28.44
C CYS A 204 1.42 13.03 -28.66
N ASN A 205 1.74 12.20 -29.66
CA ASN A 205 3.13 11.84 -29.96
C ASN A 205 3.87 13.01 -30.63
N VAL A 206 4.54 13.82 -29.80
CA VAL A 206 5.45 14.89 -30.18
C VAL A 206 6.81 14.65 -29.54
N LEU A 207 7.88 15.15 -30.17
CA LEU A 207 9.25 14.89 -29.72
C LEU A 207 9.61 15.62 -28.42
N ASP A 208 9.07 16.81 -28.22
CA ASP A 208 9.28 17.59 -27.00
C ASP A 208 8.36 17.08 -25.89
N THR A 209 8.93 16.73 -24.74
CA THR A 209 8.19 16.12 -23.64
C THR A 209 7.28 17.12 -22.92
N VAL A 210 7.59 18.41 -22.94
CA VAL A 210 6.71 19.45 -22.38
C VAL A 210 5.47 19.59 -23.25
N ASP A 211 5.64 19.70 -24.57
CA ASP A 211 4.52 19.74 -25.52
C ASP A 211 3.67 18.46 -25.46
N MET A 212 4.30 17.30 -25.26
CA MET A 212 3.59 16.02 -25.09
C MET A 212 2.71 16.04 -23.85
N VAL A 213 3.25 16.46 -22.70
CA VAL A 213 2.50 16.53 -21.45
C VAL A 213 1.38 17.57 -21.53
N ASP A 214 1.61 18.71 -22.19
CA ASP A 214 0.58 19.73 -22.39
C ASP A 214 -0.54 19.24 -23.30
N CYS A 215 -0.23 18.45 -24.34
CA CYS A 215 -1.25 17.76 -25.14
C CYS A 215 -2.04 16.75 -24.30
N LEU A 216 -1.37 15.95 -23.48
CA LEU A 216 -2.01 14.95 -22.62
C LEU A 216 -2.97 15.59 -21.61
N ARG A 217 -2.61 16.76 -21.04
CA ARG A 217 -3.49 17.53 -20.14
C ARG A 217 -4.76 18.06 -20.81
N GLN A 218 -4.79 18.18 -22.14
CA GLN A 218 -5.97 18.59 -22.88
C GLN A 218 -6.94 17.43 -23.14
N LYS A 219 -6.52 16.18 -22.88
CA LYS A 219 -7.38 15.00 -23.01
C LYS A 219 -8.28 14.85 -21.80
N SER A 220 -9.44 14.24 -22.01
CA SER A 220 -10.30 13.87 -20.88
C SER A 220 -9.69 12.71 -20.09
N ALA A 221 -9.91 12.68 -18.77
CA ALA A 221 -9.53 11.56 -17.90
C ALA A 221 -9.89 10.20 -18.51
N LYS A 222 -11.12 10.11 -19.02
CA LYS A 222 -11.69 8.91 -19.63
C LYS A 222 -10.89 8.46 -20.85
N GLU A 223 -10.56 9.39 -21.74
CA GLU A 223 -9.76 9.08 -22.94
C GLU A 223 -8.38 8.56 -22.59
N LEU A 224 -7.76 9.04 -21.50
CA LEU A 224 -6.46 8.58 -21.04
C LEU A 224 -6.53 7.19 -20.37
N VAL A 225 -7.51 6.98 -19.50
CA VAL A 225 -7.62 5.76 -18.68
C VAL A 225 -8.14 4.56 -19.48
N GLU A 226 -8.96 4.76 -20.51
CA GLU A 226 -9.47 3.67 -21.35
C GLU A 226 -8.42 3.07 -22.31
N GLN A 227 -7.20 3.59 -22.33
CA GLN A 227 -6.15 3.07 -23.21
C GLN A 227 -5.54 1.78 -22.68
N ASP A 228 -5.55 0.75 -23.53
CA ASP A 228 -4.95 -0.55 -23.23
C ASP A 228 -3.42 -0.49 -23.32
N ILE A 229 -2.73 -0.25 -22.20
CA ILE A 229 -1.26 -0.21 -22.11
C ILE A 229 -0.77 -1.42 -21.30
N GLN A 230 -0.30 -2.44 -22.00
CA GLN A 230 0.12 -3.70 -21.38
C GLN A 230 1.61 -3.66 -20.99
N PRO A 231 1.95 -3.80 -19.70
CA PRO A 231 3.33 -3.95 -19.27
C PRO A 231 3.89 -5.32 -19.59
N ALA A 232 5.21 -5.46 -19.44
CA ALA A 232 5.82 -6.78 -19.32
C ALA A 232 5.19 -7.54 -18.15
N ARG A 233 5.13 -8.87 -18.26
CA ARG A 233 4.52 -9.71 -17.22
C ARG A 233 5.17 -9.45 -15.86
N TYR A 234 4.35 -9.30 -14.82
CA TYR A 234 4.75 -8.99 -13.43
C TYR A 234 5.42 -7.64 -13.21
N HIS A 235 5.33 -6.73 -14.19
CA HIS A 235 5.74 -5.35 -14.07
C HIS A 235 4.50 -4.45 -14.17
N VAL A 236 4.68 -3.16 -13.88
CA VAL A 236 3.62 -2.14 -13.95
C VAL A 236 3.94 -1.12 -15.05
N ALA A 237 2.90 -0.66 -15.76
CA ALA A 237 3.04 0.36 -16.81
C ALA A 237 3.01 1.79 -16.24
N PHE A 238 2.12 2.04 -15.28
CA PHE A 238 2.00 3.31 -14.55
C PHE A 238 1.99 3.00 -13.05
N GLY A 239 3.11 3.29 -12.40
CA GLY A 239 3.36 3.10 -10.98
C GLY A 239 4.54 3.96 -10.54
N PRO A 240 4.97 3.88 -9.27
CA PRO A 240 6.09 4.65 -8.76
C PRO A 240 7.35 4.56 -9.64
N VAL A 241 8.10 5.65 -9.73
CA VAL A 241 9.34 5.75 -10.51
C VAL A 241 10.47 6.29 -9.63
N ILE A 242 11.71 5.96 -9.98
CA ILE A 242 12.90 6.59 -9.39
C ILE A 242 13.07 7.94 -10.05
N ASP A 243 12.60 9.00 -9.39
CA ASP A 243 12.61 10.37 -9.90
C ASP A 243 13.79 11.22 -9.38
N GLY A 244 14.59 10.65 -8.47
CA GLY A 244 15.70 11.36 -7.83
C GLY A 244 15.25 12.37 -6.77
N ASP A 245 13.98 12.33 -6.37
CA ASP A 245 13.37 13.26 -5.42
C ASP A 245 12.45 12.51 -4.44
N VAL A 246 11.21 12.19 -4.84
CA VAL A 246 10.29 11.40 -3.99
C VAL A 246 10.90 10.05 -3.69
N ILE A 247 11.44 9.38 -4.71
CA ILE A 247 12.22 8.15 -4.60
C ILE A 247 13.63 8.45 -5.15
N PRO A 248 14.61 8.72 -4.26
CA PRO A 248 15.93 9.22 -4.67
C PRO A 248 16.77 8.23 -5.50
N ASP A 249 16.68 6.94 -5.20
CA ASP A 249 17.45 5.88 -5.83
C ASP A 249 16.65 4.56 -5.83
N ASP A 250 17.24 3.48 -6.32
CA ASP A 250 16.62 2.16 -6.26
C ASP A 250 16.28 1.78 -4.81
N PRO A 251 15.05 1.29 -4.53
CA PRO A 251 14.66 0.89 -3.18
C PRO A 251 15.61 -0.11 -2.51
N GLU A 252 16.28 -1.00 -3.27
CA GLU A 252 17.30 -1.90 -2.74
C GLU A 252 18.47 -1.11 -2.14
N ILE A 253 18.96 -0.10 -2.87
CA ILE A 253 20.05 0.78 -2.44
C ILE A 253 19.64 1.62 -1.22
N LEU A 254 18.44 2.20 -1.23
CA LEU A 254 17.93 3.02 -0.11
C LEU A 254 17.77 2.19 1.17
N MET A 255 17.36 0.92 1.04
CA MET A 255 17.29 0.00 2.17
C MET A 255 18.69 -0.34 2.72
N GLU A 256 19.68 -0.56 1.86
CA GLU A 256 21.07 -0.80 2.31
C GLU A 256 21.67 0.40 3.04
N GLN A 257 21.27 1.63 2.67
CA GLN A 257 21.70 2.87 3.31
C GLN A 257 21.04 3.12 4.67
N GLY A 258 19.94 2.42 4.97
CA GLY A 258 19.26 2.52 6.26
C GLY A 258 18.29 3.70 6.39
N GLU A 259 17.80 4.25 5.27
CA GLU A 259 16.84 5.38 5.28
C GLU A 259 15.54 5.08 6.04
N PHE A 260 15.15 3.80 6.15
CA PHE A 260 13.94 3.37 6.87
C PHE A 260 14.14 3.13 8.38
N LEU A 261 15.34 3.32 8.93
CA LEU A 261 15.66 2.90 10.31
C LEU A 261 14.94 3.71 11.41
N ASN A 262 14.25 4.78 11.04
CA ASN A 262 13.53 5.65 11.98
C ASN A 262 12.12 5.18 12.34
N TYR A 263 11.63 4.09 11.74
CA TYR A 263 10.25 3.62 11.89
C TYR A 263 10.15 2.28 12.62
N ASP A 264 9.11 2.11 13.45
CA ASP A 264 8.72 0.77 13.92
C ASP A 264 7.99 0.04 12.77
N ILE A 265 8.52 -1.10 12.33
CA ILE A 265 7.97 -1.83 11.17
C ILE A 265 7.45 -3.21 11.56
N MET A 266 6.21 -3.49 11.18
CA MET A 266 5.65 -4.84 11.14
C MET A 266 5.44 -5.24 9.68
N LEU A 267 5.93 -6.42 9.28
CA LEU A 267 5.72 -6.94 7.93
C LEU A 267 5.38 -8.42 7.95
N GLY A 268 4.69 -8.89 6.91
CA GLY A 268 4.30 -10.29 6.81
C GLY A 268 3.76 -10.67 5.45
N VAL A 269 3.64 -11.98 5.24
CA VAL A 269 3.11 -12.60 4.01
C VAL A 269 2.13 -13.72 4.37
N ASN A 270 1.22 -14.04 3.46
CA ASN A 270 0.32 -15.18 3.58
C ASN A 270 1.01 -16.47 3.10
N GLN A 271 0.55 -17.62 3.60
CA GLN A 271 1.09 -18.94 3.21
C GLN A 271 0.96 -19.23 1.70
N GLY A 272 -0.06 -18.68 1.03
CA GLY A 272 -0.45 -19.03 -0.33
C GLY A 272 -0.68 -17.84 -1.27
N GLU A 273 0.15 -16.78 -1.19
CA GLU A 273 0.01 -15.57 -2.03
C GLU A 273 -0.16 -15.89 -3.52
N GLY A 274 0.58 -16.90 -3.98
CA GLY A 274 0.70 -17.26 -5.38
C GLY A 274 -0.47 -18.04 -5.99
N LEU A 275 -1.63 -18.16 -5.32
CA LEU A 275 -2.73 -19.00 -5.79
C LEU A 275 -3.14 -18.71 -7.24
N LYS A 276 -3.24 -17.43 -7.63
CA LYS A 276 -3.62 -17.03 -8.99
C LYS A 276 -2.59 -17.39 -10.07
N PHE A 277 -1.34 -17.72 -9.71
CA PHE A 277 -0.36 -18.20 -10.69
C PHE A 277 -0.64 -19.63 -11.16
N VAL A 278 -1.29 -20.44 -10.32
CA VAL A 278 -1.56 -21.84 -10.60
C VAL A 278 -3.00 -22.11 -10.98
N GLU A 279 -3.94 -21.18 -10.77
CA GLU A 279 -5.37 -21.36 -11.03
C GLU A 279 -5.69 -21.85 -12.46
N GLY A 280 -4.92 -21.43 -13.47
CA GLY A 280 -5.10 -21.87 -14.87
C GLY A 280 -4.42 -23.21 -15.23
N VAL A 281 -3.67 -23.81 -14.31
CA VAL A 281 -2.92 -25.08 -14.49
C VAL A 281 -3.24 -26.12 -13.41
N VAL A 282 -4.13 -25.80 -12.47
CA VAL A 282 -4.61 -26.75 -11.45
C VAL A 282 -5.58 -27.71 -12.11
N ASP A 283 -5.27 -29.00 -12.05
CA ASP A 283 -6.22 -30.05 -12.35
C ASP A 283 -7.18 -30.22 -11.14
N PRO A 284 -8.51 -30.22 -11.33
CA PRO A 284 -9.47 -30.36 -10.24
C PRO A 284 -9.38 -31.69 -9.46
N GLU A 285 -8.90 -32.76 -10.09
CA GLU A 285 -8.76 -34.09 -9.47
C GLU A 285 -7.37 -34.31 -8.89
N ASP A 286 -6.32 -33.88 -9.60
CA ASP A 286 -4.92 -34.19 -9.26
C ASP A 286 -4.15 -33.01 -8.64
N GLY A 287 -4.76 -31.83 -8.55
CA GLY A 287 -4.11 -30.61 -8.07
C GLY A 287 -3.07 -30.07 -9.05
N VAL A 288 -1.98 -29.47 -8.54
CA VAL A 288 -0.90 -28.97 -9.39
C VAL A 288 0.16 -30.05 -9.55
N SER A 289 0.37 -30.53 -10.78
CA SER A 289 1.45 -31.48 -11.05
C SER A 289 2.82 -30.83 -10.80
N GLY A 290 3.86 -31.65 -10.50
CA GLY A 290 5.22 -31.13 -10.29
C GLY A 290 5.75 -30.35 -11.50
N SER A 291 5.38 -30.76 -12.73
CA SER A 291 5.73 -30.06 -13.97
C SER A 291 5.00 -28.73 -14.13
N ASP A 292 3.72 -28.65 -13.76
CA ASP A 292 2.94 -27.40 -13.85
C ASP A 292 3.39 -26.40 -12.81
N PHE A 293 3.79 -26.88 -11.63
CA PHE A 293 4.43 -26.07 -10.61
C PHE A 293 5.77 -25.51 -11.13
N ASP A 294 6.65 -26.36 -11.65
CA ASP A 294 7.95 -25.93 -12.16
C ASP A 294 7.82 -24.97 -13.35
N TYR A 295 6.85 -25.19 -14.24
CA TYR A 295 6.50 -24.26 -15.31
C TYR A 295 6.01 -22.92 -14.77
N SER A 296 5.05 -22.92 -13.84
CA SER A 296 4.48 -21.69 -13.28
C SER A 296 5.53 -20.87 -12.54
N VAL A 297 6.39 -21.53 -11.76
CA VAL A 297 7.47 -20.91 -10.99
C VAL A 297 8.55 -20.35 -11.91
N SER A 298 8.95 -21.10 -12.95
CA SER A 298 9.96 -20.61 -13.89
C SER A 298 9.48 -19.48 -14.77
N ASN A 299 8.21 -19.55 -15.17
CA ASN A 299 7.55 -18.49 -15.90
C ASN A 299 7.36 -17.24 -15.03
N PHE A 300 7.21 -17.37 -13.71
CA PHE A 300 7.13 -16.24 -12.76
C PHE A 300 8.46 -15.51 -12.58
N THR A 301 9.51 -16.27 -12.29
CA THR A 301 10.80 -15.75 -11.83
C THR A 301 11.82 -15.55 -12.93
N GLY A 302 11.59 -16.11 -14.12
CA GLY A 302 12.61 -16.24 -15.16
C GLY A 302 13.74 -17.23 -14.80
N LEU A 303 13.64 -17.93 -13.66
CA LEU A 303 14.63 -18.86 -13.14
C LEU A 303 14.08 -20.28 -13.15
N THR A 304 14.93 -21.29 -13.32
CA THR A 304 14.45 -22.68 -13.17
C THR A 304 14.00 -22.94 -11.74
N ALA A 305 12.98 -23.78 -11.53
CA ALA A 305 12.51 -24.15 -10.20
C ALA A 305 13.64 -24.75 -9.34
N THR A 306 14.60 -25.44 -9.95
CA THR A 306 15.82 -25.95 -9.29
C THR A 306 16.71 -24.83 -8.75
N THR A 307 16.87 -23.73 -9.50
CA THR A 307 17.62 -22.54 -9.06
C THR A 307 16.94 -21.88 -7.87
N LEU A 308 15.60 -21.78 -7.90
CA LEU A 308 14.84 -21.21 -6.79
C LEU A 308 14.84 -22.08 -5.55
N ARG A 309 14.72 -23.41 -5.68
CA ARG A 309 14.85 -24.31 -4.53
C ARG A 309 16.24 -24.18 -3.88
N HIS A 310 17.28 -23.88 -4.66
CA HIS A 310 18.61 -23.58 -4.10
C HIS A 310 18.69 -22.20 -3.44
N ALA A 311 18.07 -21.18 -4.02
CA ALA A 311 18.04 -19.81 -3.45
C ALA A 311 17.15 -19.70 -2.20
N ALA A 312 16.02 -20.42 -2.18
CA ALA A 312 15.05 -20.45 -1.08
C ALA A 312 15.38 -21.50 -0.01
N ARG A 313 16.37 -22.37 -0.24
CA ARG A 313 16.83 -23.41 0.70
C ARG A 313 17.15 -22.88 2.11
N PRO A 314 17.72 -21.68 2.31
CA PRO A 314 17.93 -21.11 3.64
C PRO A 314 16.62 -20.74 4.37
N TRP A 315 15.52 -20.54 3.63
CA TRP A 315 14.25 -20.01 4.12
C TRP A 315 13.17 -21.09 4.25
N TRP A 316 13.37 -22.26 3.63
CA TRP A 316 12.45 -23.39 3.74
C TRP A 316 12.86 -24.30 4.92
N PRO A 317 11.98 -24.56 5.90
CA PRO A 317 12.29 -25.50 6.96
C PRO A 317 12.54 -26.89 6.36
N SER A 318 13.71 -27.46 6.63
CA SER A 318 13.99 -28.85 6.30
C SER A 318 13.11 -29.75 7.16
N SER A 319 12.02 -30.26 6.58
CA SER A 319 11.07 -31.28 7.10
C SER A 319 10.17 -30.88 8.29
N PRO A 320 8.94 -31.45 8.38
CA PRO A 320 8.00 -31.16 9.47
C PRO A 320 8.47 -31.87 10.74
N THR A 321 9.11 -31.13 11.64
CA THR A 321 9.34 -31.61 13.00
C THR A 321 8.08 -31.36 13.83
N THR A 322 7.53 -32.44 14.37
CA THR A 322 6.38 -32.50 15.28
C THR A 322 6.73 -31.97 16.68
N SER A 323 7.26 -30.76 16.77
CA SER A 323 7.48 -30.10 18.06
C SER A 323 6.93 -28.68 18.01
N GLY A 324 5.90 -28.45 18.81
CA GLY A 324 5.13 -27.22 18.88
C GLY A 324 5.99 -25.97 18.97
N TRP A 325 5.59 -24.99 18.18
CA TRP A 325 5.99 -23.61 18.38
C TRP A 325 5.42 -23.12 19.71
N SER A 326 6.30 -22.88 20.69
CA SER A 326 6.00 -22.01 21.81
C SER A 326 6.61 -20.64 21.51
N PRO A 327 5.81 -19.57 21.36
CA PRO A 327 6.35 -18.22 21.34
C PRO A 327 6.82 -17.89 22.76
N ARG A 328 8.12 -17.62 22.93
CA ARG A 328 8.55 -16.78 24.04
C ARG A 328 8.44 -15.34 23.54
N TRP A 329 7.44 -14.65 24.06
CA TRP A 329 7.47 -13.21 24.25
C TRP A 329 8.54 -12.87 25.29
#